data_AF-A0AAN7UL85-F1
#
_entry.id   AF-A0AAN7UL85-F1
#
_cell.length_a   1.000
_cell.length_b   1.000
_cell.length_c   1.000
_cell.angle_alpha   90.00
_cell.angle_beta   90.00
_cell.angle_gamma   90.00
#
_symmetry.space_group_name_H-M   'P 1'
#
loop_
_entity.id
_entity.type
_entity.pdbx_description
1 polymer ?
#
loop_
_entity_poly.entity_id
_entity_poly.type
_entity_poly.pdbx_seq_one_letter_code
_entity_poly.pdbx_strand_id
1 'polypeptide(L)'
;MEREYGYLSFQYDGLFPKETLENCCRRIGIPMDYLLNRGLCEIALFHLKQKQDVKMAKKYYRKAIRFNSAEALFGMSLLYCEEKDIEKAIKYGEKSALEPPMIKLTNQDKLFPNYRVQEAQYQTGHLYAKFKKDFTKCFCYYLLSAESGNIRGNYLISCMYKKGVGCEKNEEFSRKYLLKATSLVKCKC
;
A
#
# COMPACT_ATOMS: atom_id res chain seq x y z
N MET A 1 10.70 -9.12 21.85
CA MET A 1 9.71 -8.12 21.42
C MET A 1 8.77 -8.62 20.33
N GLU A 2 9.20 -9.25 19.23
CA GLU A 2 8.28 -9.69 18.16
C GLU A 2 7.25 -10.77 18.57
N ARG A 3 7.57 -11.63 19.56
CA ARG A 3 6.64 -12.68 20.02
C ARG A 3 5.46 -12.15 20.86
N GLU A 4 5.63 -11.04 21.58
CA GLU A 4 4.58 -10.48 22.44
C GLU A 4 3.52 -9.70 21.65
N TYR A 5 3.94 -8.92 20.64
CA TYR A 5 3.01 -8.17 19.80
C TYR A 5 2.14 -9.08 18.90
N GLY A 6 2.72 -10.20 18.43
CA GLY A 6 1.96 -11.26 17.76
C GLY A 6 0.90 -11.86 18.69
N TYR A 7 1.30 -12.20 19.93
CA TYR A 7 0.41 -12.81 20.93
C TYR A 7 -0.82 -11.94 21.25
N LEU A 8 -0.61 -10.64 21.48
CA LEU A 8 -1.72 -9.70 21.76
C LEU A 8 -2.68 -9.54 20.57
N SER A 9 -2.16 -9.55 19.34
CA SER A 9 -3.00 -9.47 18.13
C SER A 9 -3.97 -10.65 18.07
N PHE A 10 -3.50 -11.87 18.34
CA PHE A 10 -4.35 -13.07 18.37
C PHE A 10 -5.31 -13.09 19.56
N GLN A 11 -4.86 -12.68 20.74
CA GLN A 11 -5.68 -12.68 21.95
C GLN A 11 -6.94 -11.82 21.80
N TYR A 12 -6.82 -10.68 21.12
CA TYR A 12 -7.92 -9.73 20.92
C TYR A 12 -8.55 -9.79 19.52
N ASP A 13 -8.27 -10.83 18.72
CA ASP A 13 -8.79 -10.94 17.35
C ASP A 13 -8.47 -9.70 16.47
N GLY A 14 -7.37 -9.02 16.78
CA GLY A 14 -6.92 -7.77 16.13
C GLY A 14 -7.67 -6.52 16.56
N LEU A 15 -8.65 -6.66 17.46
CA LEU A 15 -9.41 -5.56 18.05
C LEU A 15 -8.88 -5.25 19.45
N PHE A 16 -7.71 -4.62 19.50
CA PHE A 16 -7.09 -4.26 20.78
C PHE A 16 -8.01 -3.40 21.65
N PRO A 17 -7.89 -3.49 22.99
CA PRO A 17 -8.62 -2.63 23.90
C PRO A 17 -8.39 -1.15 23.56
N LYS A 18 -9.46 -0.36 23.61
CA LYS A 18 -9.43 1.07 23.28
C LYS A 18 -8.36 1.81 24.07
N GLU A 19 -8.23 1.53 25.36
CA GLU A 19 -7.21 2.12 26.24
C GLU A 19 -5.78 1.84 25.76
N THR A 20 -5.51 0.61 25.30
CA THR A 20 -4.21 0.24 24.74
C THR A 20 -3.91 1.02 23.46
N LEU A 21 -4.90 1.17 22.58
CA LEU A 21 -4.76 1.94 21.34
C LEU A 21 -4.58 3.44 21.62
N GLU A 22 -5.30 4.00 22.58
CA GLU A 22 -5.14 5.40 23.00
C GLU A 22 -3.75 5.65 23.56
N ASN A 23 -3.26 4.78 24.44
CA ASN A 23 -1.92 4.91 25.02
C ASN A 23 -0.84 4.81 23.94
N CYS A 24 -1.00 3.91 22.97
CA CYS A 24 -0.11 3.85 21.81
C CYS A 24 -0.21 5.13 20.96
N CYS A 25 -1.42 5.57 20.60
CA CYS A 25 -1.66 6.76 19.80
C CYS A 25 -1.02 8.01 20.44
N ARG A 26 -1.18 8.22 21.76
CA ARG A 26 -0.55 9.33 22.48
C ARG A 26 0.98 9.27 22.40
N ARG A 27 1.55 8.07 22.57
CA ARG A 27 3.01 7.86 22.61
C ARG A 27 3.68 8.04 21.25
N ILE A 28 3.14 7.42 20.20
CA ILE A 28 3.78 7.40 18.86
C ILE A 28 3.11 8.33 17.84
N GLY A 29 1.95 8.91 18.16
CA GLY A 29 1.23 9.85 17.29
C GLY A 29 0.46 9.21 16.16
N ILE A 30 0.56 7.90 15.94
CA ILE A 30 -0.19 7.24 14.87
C ILE A 30 -1.67 7.19 15.26
N PRO A 31 -2.60 7.64 14.40
CA PRO A 31 -4.02 7.60 14.71
C PRO A 31 -4.53 6.17 15.00
N MET A 32 -5.53 6.05 15.87
CA MET A 32 -5.97 4.75 16.41
C MET A 32 -6.51 3.80 15.34
N ASP A 33 -7.21 4.32 14.33
CA ASP A 33 -7.70 3.56 13.19
C ASP A 33 -6.55 2.90 12.40
N TYR A 34 -5.44 3.60 12.17
CA TYR A 34 -4.25 3.02 11.53
C TYR A 34 -3.59 1.91 12.38
N LEU A 35 -3.56 2.07 13.70
CA LEU A 35 -3.05 1.03 14.61
C LEU A 35 -3.95 -0.21 14.60
N LEU A 36 -5.26 0.00 14.64
CA LEU A 36 -6.26 -1.06 14.59
C LEU A 36 -6.19 -1.82 13.26
N ASN A 37 -6.10 -1.09 12.15
CA ASN A 37 -5.94 -1.63 10.80
C ASN A 37 -4.75 -2.56 10.72
N ARG A 38 -3.61 -2.13 11.25
CA ARG A 38 -2.38 -2.91 11.24
C ARG A 38 -2.56 -4.24 11.96
N GLY A 39 -3.16 -4.25 13.15
CA GLY A 39 -3.43 -5.50 13.88
C GLY A 39 -4.30 -6.49 13.10
N LEU A 40 -5.37 -6.00 12.48
CA LEU A 40 -6.26 -6.81 11.64
C LEU A 40 -5.54 -7.33 10.38
N CYS A 41 -4.69 -6.53 9.75
CA CYS A 41 -3.89 -6.93 8.60
C CYS A 41 -2.84 -7.99 8.95
N GLU A 42 -2.17 -7.88 10.10
CA GLU A 42 -1.20 -8.89 10.56
C GLU A 42 -1.86 -10.26 10.77
N ILE A 43 -3.05 -10.30 11.36
CA ILE A 43 -3.81 -11.54 11.52
C ILE A 43 -4.22 -12.10 10.16
N ALA A 44 -4.67 -11.24 9.24
CA ALA A 44 -5.00 -11.67 7.88
C ALA A 44 -3.78 -12.29 7.18
N LEU A 45 -2.61 -11.65 7.27
CA LEU A 45 -1.35 -12.14 6.72
C LEU A 45 -0.91 -13.46 7.37
N PHE A 46 -1.11 -13.62 8.67
CA PHE A 46 -0.82 -14.88 9.36
C PHE A 46 -1.70 -16.02 8.85
N HIS A 47 -3.01 -15.80 8.73
CA HIS A 47 -3.91 -16.80 8.15
C HIS A 47 -3.52 -17.15 6.72
N LEU A 48 -3.12 -16.16 5.92
CA LEU A 48 -2.69 -16.38 4.55
C LEU A 48 -1.38 -17.17 4.45
N LYS A 49 -0.33 -16.75 5.18
CA LYS A 49 1.02 -17.32 5.03
C LYS A 49 1.23 -18.62 5.79
N GLN A 50 0.75 -18.69 7.04
CA GLN A 50 1.03 -19.83 7.93
C GLN A 50 -0.04 -20.91 7.83
N LYS A 51 -1.31 -20.51 7.73
CA LYS A 51 -2.45 -21.44 7.72
C LYS A 51 -2.99 -21.72 6.32
N GLN A 52 -2.53 -20.98 5.31
CA GLN A 52 -3.08 -21.02 3.94
C GLN A 52 -4.61 -20.85 3.91
N ASP A 53 -5.16 -20.14 4.89
CA ASP A 53 -6.60 -19.93 5.07
C ASP A 53 -6.99 -18.58 4.47
N VAL A 54 -7.19 -18.60 3.15
CA VAL A 54 -7.61 -17.44 2.36
C VAL A 54 -8.97 -16.90 2.84
N LYS A 55 -9.87 -17.77 3.29
CA LYS A 55 -11.22 -17.37 3.74
C LYS A 55 -11.13 -16.51 4.99
N MET A 56 -10.33 -16.92 5.97
CA MET A 56 -10.10 -16.13 7.18
C MET A 56 -9.28 -14.88 6.90
N ALA A 57 -8.25 -14.95 6.05
CA ALA A 57 -7.51 -13.76 5.64
C ALA A 57 -8.44 -12.68 5.05
N LYS A 58 -9.33 -13.05 4.13
CA LYS A 58 -10.36 -12.14 3.57
C LYS A 58 -11.33 -11.63 4.63
N LYS A 59 -11.67 -12.43 5.65
CA LYS A 59 -12.54 -11.98 6.76
C LYS A 59 -11.90 -10.83 7.53
N TYR A 60 -10.63 -10.97 7.91
CA TYR A 60 -9.92 -9.92 8.65
C TYR A 60 -9.60 -8.69 7.78
N TYR A 61 -9.24 -8.87 6.50
CA TYR A 61 -9.12 -7.73 5.59
C TYR A 61 -10.44 -6.95 5.45
N ARG A 62 -11.58 -7.64 5.33
CA ARG A 62 -12.89 -6.95 5.33
C ARG A 62 -13.16 -6.17 6.61
N LYS A 63 -12.71 -6.66 7.78
CA LYS A 63 -12.80 -5.91 9.04
C LYS A 63 -11.93 -4.65 8.99
N ALA A 64 -10.68 -4.76 8.54
CA ALA A 64 -9.75 -3.64 8.43
C ALA A 64 -10.22 -2.57 7.41
N ILE A 65 -10.86 -2.99 6.31
CA ILE A 65 -11.41 -2.07 5.31
C ILE A 65 -12.49 -1.16 5.92
N ARG A 66 -13.26 -1.62 6.92
CA ARG A 66 -14.27 -0.78 7.61
C ARG A 66 -13.66 0.40 8.37
N PHE A 67 -12.36 0.35 8.60
CA PHE A 67 -11.56 1.39 9.24
C PHE A 67 -10.61 2.06 8.23
N ASN A 68 -10.94 2.05 6.93
CA ASN A 68 -10.19 2.71 5.86
C ASN A 68 -8.73 2.22 5.68
N SER A 69 -8.49 0.92 5.90
CA SER A 69 -7.15 0.34 5.69
C SER A 69 -6.78 0.24 4.21
N ALA A 70 -5.83 1.08 3.78
CA ALA A 70 -5.16 0.94 2.48
C ALA A 70 -4.49 -0.42 2.32
N GLU A 71 -3.77 -0.88 3.35
CA GLU A 71 -3.11 -2.19 3.33
C GLU A 71 -4.09 -3.34 3.11
N ALA A 72 -5.26 -3.33 3.76
CA ALA A 72 -6.25 -4.39 3.59
C ALA A 72 -6.89 -4.33 2.20
N LEU A 73 -7.14 -3.14 1.65
CA LEU A 73 -7.58 -2.97 0.27
C LEU A 73 -6.56 -3.55 -0.71
N PHE A 74 -5.27 -3.26 -0.49
CA PHE A 74 -4.18 -3.83 -1.30
C PHE A 74 -4.10 -5.35 -1.16
N GLY A 75 -4.17 -5.88 0.06
CA GLY A 75 -4.19 -7.33 0.31
C GLY A 75 -5.35 -8.02 -0.40
N MET A 76 -6.54 -7.44 -0.38
CA MET A 76 -7.69 -7.95 -1.14
C MET A 76 -7.45 -7.92 -2.65
N SER A 77 -6.81 -6.86 -3.17
CA SER A 77 -6.44 -6.77 -4.59
C SER A 77 -5.52 -7.92 -5.02
N LEU A 78 -4.48 -8.20 -4.23
CA LEU A 78 -3.57 -9.32 -4.48
C LEU A 78 -4.29 -10.69 -4.46
N LEU A 79 -5.19 -10.91 -3.49
CA LEU A 79 -5.96 -12.16 -3.44
C LEU A 79 -6.86 -12.35 -4.67
N TYR A 80 -7.49 -11.27 -5.15
CA TYR A 80 -8.28 -11.36 -6.38
C TYR A 80 -7.43 -11.56 -7.63
N CYS A 81 -6.18 -11.06 -7.66
CA CYS A 81 -5.22 -11.40 -8.71
C CYS A 81 -4.92 -12.90 -8.73
N GLU A 82 -4.70 -13.51 -7.57
CA GLU A 82 -4.44 -14.96 -7.44
C GLU A 82 -5.66 -15.79 -7.90
N GLU A 83 -6.86 -15.33 -7.58
CA GLU A 83 -8.13 -15.91 -8.04
C GLU A 83 -8.44 -15.63 -9.51
N LYS A 84 -7.59 -14.86 -10.21
CA LYS A 84 -7.78 -14.42 -11.60
C LYS A 84 -9.02 -13.54 -11.82
N ASP A 85 -9.62 -13.00 -10.76
CA ASP A 85 -10.69 -12.01 -10.83
C ASP A 85 -10.09 -10.60 -10.97
N ILE A 86 -9.67 -10.28 -12.20
CA ILE A 86 -8.92 -9.06 -12.50
C ILE A 86 -9.75 -7.80 -12.26
N GLU A 87 -11.07 -7.87 -12.47
CA GLU A 87 -11.94 -6.70 -12.27
C GLU A 87 -12.03 -6.31 -10.80
N LYS A 88 -12.21 -7.29 -9.92
CA LYS A 88 -12.15 -7.02 -8.47
C LYS A 88 -10.74 -6.63 -8.06
N ALA A 89 -9.71 -7.27 -8.59
CA ALA A 89 -8.34 -6.91 -8.29
C ALA A 89 -8.05 -5.42 -8.57
N ILE A 90 -8.43 -4.95 -9.76
CA ILE A 90 -8.31 -3.53 -10.13
C ILE A 90 -9.14 -2.67 -9.18
N LYS A 91 -10.43 -2.99 -8.97
CA LYS A 91 -11.32 -2.21 -8.10
C LYS A 91 -10.77 -2.01 -6.69
N TYR A 92 -10.23 -3.05 -6.07
CA TYR A 92 -9.63 -2.95 -4.73
C TYR A 92 -8.27 -2.26 -4.76
N GLY A 93 -7.48 -2.47 -5.82
CA GLY A 93 -6.20 -1.80 -6.02
C GLY A 93 -6.35 -0.29 -6.18
N GLU A 94 -7.30 0.16 -6.99
CA GLU A 94 -7.62 1.57 -7.17
C GLU A 94 -8.03 2.24 -5.88
N LYS A 95 -8.93 1.61 -5.10
CA LYS A 95 -9.33 2.12 -3.79
C LYS A 95 -8.12 2.30 -2.88
N SER A 96 -7.25 1.30 -2.80
CA SER A 96 -6.02 1.41 -2.01
C SER A 96 -5.07 2.47 -2.53
N ALA A 97 -4.98 2.65 -3.85
CA ALA A 97 -4.05 3.59 -4.49
C ALA A 97 -4.46 5.05 -4.31
N LEU A 98 -5.77 5.30 -4.10
CA LEU A 98 -6.36 6.62 -3.87
C LEU A 98 -6.37 7.02 -2.38
N GLU A 99 -6.04 6.11 -1.47
CA GLU A 99 -5.83 6.46 -0.06
C GLU A 99 -4.65 7.43 0.07
N PRO A 100 -4.66 8.35 1.05
CA PRO A 100 -3.57 9.30 1.24
C PRO A 100 -2.23 8.57 1.42
N PRO A 101 -1.17 8.92 0.67
CA PRO A 101 0.12 8.25 0.77
C PRO A 101 0.85 8.59 2.08
N MET A 102 0.41 9.63 2.78
CA MET A 102 0.93 10.07 4.06
C MET A 102 -0.23 10.29 5.03
N ILE A 103 0.01 10.00 6.31
CA ILE A 103 -0.91 10.22 7.42
C ILE A 103 -0.32 11.28 8.34
N LYS A 104 -1.16 12.15 8.90
CA LYS A 104 -0.73 13.15 9.88
C LYS A 104 -0.68 12.51 11.27
N LEU A 105 0.43 12.72 11.97
CA LEU A 105 0.56 12.30 13.37
C LEU A 105 -0.32 13.19 14.26
N THR A 106 -0.91 12.60 15.29
CA THR A 106 -1.85 13.28 16.20
C THR A 106 -1.13 14.13 17.25
N ASN A 107 0.12 13.80 17.58
CA ASN A 107 0.88 14.46 18.64
C ASN A 107 1.92 15.46 18.13
N GLN A 108 2.14 15.53 16.81
CA GLN A 108 3.13 16.41 16.16
C GLN A 108 2.65 16.77 14.76
N ASP A 109 3.05 17.94 14.24
CA ASP A 109 2.78 18.31 12.85
C ASP A 109 3.77 17.65 11.88
N LYS A 110 3.79 16.31 11.90
CA LYS A 110 4.63 15.48 11.03
C LYS A 110 3.74 14.52 10.24
N LEU A 111 4.19 14.23 9.03
CA LEU A 111 3.59 13.24 8.16
C LEU A 111 4.35 11.92 8.25
N PHE A 112 3.62 10.81 8.24
CA PHE A 112 4.15 9.45 8.27
C PHE A 112 3.62 8.66 7.05
N PRO A 113 4.41 7.79 6.40
CA PRO A 113 3.93 7.04 5.24
C PRO A 113 2.73 6.14 5.56
N ASN A 114 1.68 6.22 4.74
CA ASN A 114 0.57 5.28 4.80
C ASN A 114 1.01 3.95 4.19
N TYR A 115 0.94 2.90 4.99
CA TYR A 115 1.53 1.63 4.64
C TYR A 115 0.85 1.01 3.41
N ARG A 116 1.66 0.50 2.47
CA ARG A 116 1.25 -0.17 1.22
C ARG A 116 0.62 0.69 0.12
N VAL A 117 0.35 1.98 0.34
CA VAL A 117 -0.27 2.84 -0.71
C VAL A 117 0.61 2.91 -1.95
N GLN A 118 1.91 3.15 -1.79
CA GLN A 118 2.85 3.26 -2.90
C GLN A 118 3.00 1.94 -3.68
N GLU A 119 2.88 0.79 -3.01
CA GLU A 119 2.87 -0.54 -3.63
C GLU A 119 1.55 -0.80 -4.36
N ALA A 120 0.41 -0.37 -3.79
CA ALA A 120 -0.89 -0.48 -4.42
C ALA A 120 -0.98 0.34 -5.71
N GLN A 121 -0.45 1.57 -5.70
CA GLN A 121 -0.34 2.40 -6.90
C GLN A 121 0.50 1.69 -7.98
N TYR A 122 1.66 1.15 -7.60
CA TYR A 122 2.51 0.38 -8.52
C TYR A 122 1.78 -0.83 -9.10
N GLN A 123 1.18 -1.68 -8.26
CA GLN A 123 0.51 -2.89 -8.74
C GLN A 123 -0.72 -2.57 -9.60
N THR A 124 -1.49 -1.54 -9.24
CA THR A 124 -2.66 -1.11 -10.02
C THR A 124 -2.24 -0.66 -11.42
N GLY A 125 -1.13 0.09 -11.54
CA GLY A 125 -0.55 0.42 -12.85
C GLY A 125 -0.18 -0.82 -13.67
N HIS A 126 0.42 -1.82 -13.03
CA HIS A 126 0.71 -3.11 -13.68
C HIS A 126 -0.54 -3.85 -14.15
N LEU A 127 -1.62 -3.85 -13.37
CA LEU A 127 -2.88 -4.47 -13.76
C LEU A 127 -3.47 -3.82 -15.01
N TYR A 128 -3.45 -2.48 -15.07
CA TYR A 128 -3.90 -1.72 -16.23
C TYR A 128 -3.07 -2.02 -17.48
N ALA A 129 -1.74 -1.97 -17.38
CA ALA A 129 -0.85 -2.29 -18.50
C ALA A 129 -1.00 -3.74 -18.99
N LYS A 130 -1.14 -4.70 -18.07
CA LYS A 130 -1.14 -6.12 -18.41
C LYS A 130 -2.47 -6.56 -19.01
N PHE A 131 -3.58 -6.26 -18.33
CA PHE A 131 -4.89 -6.86 -18.61
C PHE A 131 -5.84 -5.93 -19.36
N LYS A 132 -5.80 -4.62 -19.09
CA LYS A 132 -6.67 -3.65 -19.78
C LYS A 132 -5.98 -2.98 -20.97
N LYS A 133 -4.65 -3.11 -21.09
CA LYS A 133 -3.82 -2.43 -22.10
C LYS A 133 -4.01 -0.91 -22.11
N ASP A 134 -4.45 -0.35 -20.97
CA ASP A 134 -4.65 1.08 -20.79
C ASP A 134 -3.36 1.69 -20.24
N PHE A 135 -2.51 2.15 -21.17
CA PHE A 135 -1.21 2.72 -20.82
C PHE A 135 -1.33 4.11 -20.20
N THR A 136 -2.41 4.84 -20.46
CA THR A 136 -2.66 6.15 -19.86
C THR A 136 -2.96 6.00 -18.37
N LYS A 137 -3.87 5.09 -18.00
CA LYS A 137 -4.10 4.79 -16.58
C LYS A 137 -2.88 4.18 -15.91
N CYS A 138 -2.17 3.29 -16.61
CA CYS A 138 -0.89 2.75 -16.12
C CYS A 138 0.09 3.87 -15.76
N PHE A 139 0.24 4.85 -16.66
CA PHE A 139 1.10 6.01 -16.44
C PHE A 139 0.67 6.80 -15.21
N CYS A 140 -0.62 7.11 -15.08
CA CYS A 140 -1.15 7.83 -13.91
C CYS A 140 -0.82 7.11 -12.59
N TYR A 141 -1.06 5.80 -12.51
CA TYR A 141 -0.79 5.04 -11.28
C TYR A 141 0.70 4.88 -10.97
N TYR A 142 1.55 4.71 -11.98
CA TYR A 142 3.01 4.72 -11.76
C TYR A 142 3.52 6.10 -11.32
N LEU A 143 2.91 7.18 -11.80
CA LEU A 143 3.27 8.53 -11.41
C LEU A 143 2.93 8.76 -9.93
N LEU A 144 1.73 8.38 -9.51
CA LEU A 144 1.34 8.39 -8.09
C LEU A 144 2.32 7.57 -7.23
N SER A 145 2.69 6.38 -7.70
CA SER A 145 3.67 5.51 -7.01
C SER A 145 5.04 6.19 -6.88
N ALA A 146 5.53 6.81 -7.95
CA ALA A 146 6.80 7.53 -7.96
C ALA A 146 6.81 8.73 -7.00
N GLU A 147 5.71 9.49 -6.98
CA GLU A 147 5.50 10.65 -6.11
C GLU A 147 5.34 10.24 -4.64
N SER A 148 4.76 9.08 -4.38
CA SER A 148 4.68 8.48 -3.04
C SER A 148 6.01 7.88 -2.56
N GLY A 149 7.10 8.00 -3.33
CA GLY A 149 8.44 7.56 -2.93
C GLY A 149 8.84 6.16 -3.40
N ASN A 150 8.04 5.50 -4.24
CA ASN A 150 8.38 4.17 -4.76
C ASN A 150 9.51 4.25 -5.80
N ILE A 151 10.65 3.64 -5.50
CA ILE A 151 11.81 3.59 -6.40
C ILE A 151 11.48 2.91 -7.73
N ARG A 152 10.69 1.82 -7.70
CA ARG A 152 10.25 1.12 -8.93
C ARG A 152 9.31 2.00 -9.76
N GLY A 153 8.42 2.73 -9.11
CA GLY A 153 7.56 3.73 -9.75
C GLY A 153 8.39 4.79 -10.47
N ASN A 154 9.40 5.36 -9.80
CA ASN A 154 10.31 6.36 -10.41
C ASN A 154 11.01 5.80 -11.66
N TYR A 155 11.55 4.59 -11.60
CA TYR A 155 12.19 3.96 -12.76
C TYR A 155 11.21 3.74 -13.93
N LEU A 156 10.01 3.22 -13.67
CA LEU A 156 9.04 2.95 -14.74
C LEU A 156 8.54 4.23 -15.39
N ILE A 157 8.25 5.27 -14.61
CA ILE A 157 7.88 6.59 -15.15
C ILE A 157 9.00 7.19 -16.00
N SER A 158 10.26 7.04 -15.57
CA SER A 158 11.38 7.49 -16.40
C SER A 158 11.39 6.81 -17.78
N CYS A 159 11.06 5.52 -17.83
CA CYS A 159 10.97 4.76 -19.07
C CYS A 159 9.76 5.16 -19.92
N MET A 160 8.60 5.41 -19.29
CA MET A 160 7.39 5.81 -20.00
C MET A 160 7.56 7.19 -20.65
N TYR A 161 8.11 8.18 -19.93
CA TYR A 161 8.44 9.49 -20.50
C TYR A 161 9.48 9.41 -21.62
N LYS A 162 10.49 8.52 -21.50
CA LYS A 162 11.49 8.33 -22.57
C LYS A 162 10.87 7.81 -23.86
N LYS A 163 9.85 6.95 -23.75
CA LYS A 163 9.21 6.27 -24.87
C LYS A 163 7.90 6.93 -25.34
N GLY A 164 7.34 7.86 -24.58
CA GLY A 164 6.01 8.43 -24.84
C GLY A 164 4.89 7.40 -24.69
N VAL A 165 5.00 6.48 -23.72
CA VAL A 165 3.96 5.45 -23.50
C VAL A 165 2.96 5.98 -22.49
N GLY A 166 1.69 6.11 -22.88
CA GLY A 166 0.63 6.62 -22.00
C GLY A 166 0.77 8.11 -21.62
N CYS A 167 1.75 8.79 -22.19
CA CYS A 167 2.05 10.22 -22.02
C CYS A 167 2.83 10.73 -23.23
N GLU A 168 3.00 12.04 -23.35
CA GLU A 168 3.93 12.61 -24.33
C GLU A 168 5.38 12.28 -23.98
N LYS A 169 6.22 12.10 -25.01
CA LYS A 169 7.64 11.87 -24.81
C LYS A 169 8.27 13.12 -24.19
N ASN A 170 8.99 12.95 -23.08
CA ASN A 170 9.69 14.05 -22.42
C ASN A 170 11.01 13.56 -21.80
N GLU A 171 12.13 13.96 -22.40
CA GLU A 171 13.46 13.52 -21.97
C GLU A 171 13.91 14.16 -20.65
N GLU A 172 13.45 15.37 -20.36
CA GLU A 172 13.76 16.07 -19.11
C GLU A 172 13.08 15.37 -17.93
N PHE A 173 11.77 15.11 -18.02
CA PHE A 173 11.06 14.34 -17.00
C PHE A 173 11.63 12.93 -16.86
N SER A 174 11.96 12.27 -17.98
CA SER A 174 12.63 10.97 -17.93
C SER A 174 13.89 11.02 -17.07
N ARG A 175 14.79 11.98 -17.34
CA ARG A 175 16.04 12.15 -16.57
C ARG A 175 15.76 12.47 -15.10
N LYS A 176 14.79 13.35 -14.82
CA LYS A 176 14.39 13.72 -13.45
C LYS A 176 13.97 12.51 -12.63
N TYR A 177 13.07 11.68 -13.15
CA TYR A 177 12.59 10.48 -12.43
C TYR A 177 13.66 9.38 -12.35
N LEU A 178 14.53 9.27 -13.36
CA LEU A 178 15.67 8.35 -13.31
C LEU A 178 16.65 8.74 -12.19
N LEU A 179 16.97 10.04 -12.07
CA LEU A 179 17.82 10.54 -11.00
C LEU A 179 17.22 10.25 -9.63
N LYS A 180 15.91 10.48 -9.43
CA LYS A 180 15.19 10.11 -8.20
C LYS A 180 15.28 8.62 -7.86
N ALA A 181 15.20 7.75 -8.87
CA ALA A 181 15.34 6.30 -8.66
C ALA A 181 16.76 5.92 -8.21
N THR A 182 17.79 6.62 -8.69
CA THR A 182 19.20 6.34 -8.33
C THR A 182 19.67 7.00 -7.04
N SER A 183 19.18 8.20 -6.70
CA SER A 183 19.61 8.94 -5.52
C SER A 183 19.19 8.23 -4.22
N LEU A 184 18.01 7.60 -4.21
CA LEU A 184 17.53 6.81 -3.08
C LEU A 184 18.32 5.51 -2.84
N VAL A 185 19.05 5.02 -3.85
CA VAL A 185 19.91 3.84 -3.72
C VAL A 185 21.26 4.19 -3.08
N LYS A 186 21.77 5.40 -3.30
CA LYS A 186 23.09 5.84 -2.79
C LYS A 186 23.10 6.21 -1.31
N CYS A 187 21.95 6.47 -0.69
CA CYS A 187 21.86 6.77 0.76
C CYS A 187 21.82 5.51 1.67
N LYS A 188 22.06 4.31 1.13
CA LYS A 188 22.07 3.05 1.89
C LYS A 188 23.43 2.32 1.90
N CYS A 189 24.51 3.03 1.57
CA CYS A 189 25.88 2.52 1.67
C CYS A 189 26.61 3.19 2.83
#